data_AF-A0ABD0N879-F1
#
_entry.id   AF-A0ABD0N879-F1
#
_cell.length_a   1.000
_cell.length_b   1.000
_cell.length_c   1.000
_cell.angle_alpha   90.00
_cell.angle_beta   90.00
_cell.angle_gamma   90.00
#
_symmetry.space_group_name_H-M   'P 1'
#
loop_
_entity.id
_entity.type
_entity.pdbx_description
1 polymer ?
#
loop_
_entity_poly.entity_id
_entity_poly.type
_entity_poly.pdbx_seq_one_letter_code
_entity_poly.pdbx_strand_id
1 'polypeptide(L)'
;MAEQTAQGAMVKPAVQRAMAEQTAQGAMVKPAVQRAMAEQTAQGAMAEQTAQGVMQVARGAMAEQEVQGVMVEPAVQGAMAEQAAQGVMAEQVAQGAMVEQAVQGAMAEQVARGAMAEQEVQGAMVEPAVQGAMVEQVARGPMTEQEVQGAMVEQ
;
A
#
# COMPACT_ATOMS: atom_id res chain seq x y z
N MET A 1 10.05 -13.92 -17.13
CA MET A 1 9.29 -13.73 -15.89
C MET A 1 9.55 -14.92 -14.99
N ALA A 2 9.83 -14.71 -13.71
CA ALA A 2 10.07 -15.79 -12.75
C ALA A 2 8.96 -15.83 -11.71
N GLU A 3 8.27 -16.97 -11.61
CA GLU A 3 7.24 -17.20 -10.61
C GLU A 3 7.84 -17.89 -9.38
N GLN A 4 7.45 -17.45 -8.18
CA GLN A 4 7.83 -18.09 -6.93
C GLN A 4 6.67 -18.16 -5.95
N THR A 5 6.48 -19.32 -5.35
CA THR A 5 5.48 -19.54 -4.31
C THR A 5 6.17 -20.05 -3.04
N ALA A 6 5.88 -19.42 -1.90
CA ALA A 6 6.39 -19.82 -0.59
C ALA A 6 5.24 -19.97 0.41
N GLN A 7 5.24 -21.09 1.15
CA GLN A 7 4.19 -21.41 2.12
C GLN A 7 4.78 -21.91 3.44
N GLY A 8 4.20 -21.53 4.56
CA GLY A 8 4.61 -22.00 5.89
C GLY A 8 4.16 -21.09 7.02
N ALA A 9 4.44 -21.45 8.28
CA ALA A 9 4.07 -20.60 9.41
C ALA A 9 4.80 -19.24 9.39
N MET A 10 6.07 -19.23 9.00
CA MET A 10 6.91 -18.05 8.83
C MET A 10 7.53 -18.07 7.44
N VAL A 11 7.22 -17.07 6.61
CA VAL A 11 7.62 -17.01 5.20
C VAL A 11 8.37 -15.71 4.94
N LYS A 12 9.66 -15.81 4.55
CA LYS A 12 10.54 -14.64 4.31
C LYS A 12 11.33 -14.74 2.99
N PRO A 13 10.67 -14.84 1.83
CA PRO A 13 11.36 -14.92 0.55
C PRO A 13 12.02 -13.58 0.22
N ALA A 14 13.22 -13.64 -0.33
CA ALA A 14 13.91 -12.48 -0.87
C ALA A 14 14.18 -12.71 -2.36
N VAL A 15 13.72 -11.81 -3.23
CA VAL A 15 13.95 -11.90 -4.67
C VAL A 15 14.65 -10.67 -5.22
N GLN A 16 15.69 -10.94 -6.00
CA GLN A 16 16.47 -9.95 -6.72
C GLN A 16 16.45 -10.30 -8.22
N ARG A 17 15.28 -10.19 -8.87
CA ARG A 17 15.09 -10.50 -10.30
C ARG A 17 14.34 -9.37 -11.00
N ALA A 18 14.68 -9.09 -12.27
CA ALA A 18 14.18 -7.92 -12.99
C ALA A 18 12.68 -7.97 -13.30
N MET A 19 12.13 -9.18 -13.43
CA MET A 19 10.71 -9.46 -13.63
C MET A 19 10.36 -10.69 -12.81
N ALA A 20 9.51 -10.53 -11.80
CA ALA A 20 9.13 -11.60 -10.89
C ALA A 20 7.67 -11.49 -10.48
N GLU A 21 7.03 -12.65 -10.36
CA GLU A 21 5.73 -12.81 -9.72
C GLU A 21 5.93 -13.64 -8.47
N GLN A 22 5.45 -13.17 -7.33
CA GLN A 22 5.63 -13.87 -6.06
C GLN A 22 4.36 -13.97 -5.25
N THR A 23 4.09 -15.18 -4.76
CA THR A 23 3.06 -15.44 -3.78
C THR A 23 3.68 -16.00 -2.50
N ALA A 24 3.38 -15.38 -1.36
CA ALA A 24 3.81 -15.82 -0.05
C ALA A 24 2.60 -15.99 0.89
N GLN A 25 2.43 -17.17 1.48
CA GLN A 25 1.29 -17.48 2.35
C GLN A 25 1.74 -18.09 3.68
N GLY A 26 1.25 -17.56 4.80
CA GLY A 26 1.64 -18.03 6.12
C GLY A 26 0.97 -17.33 7.28
N ALA A 27 1.35 -17.64 8.52
CA ALA A 27 0.87 -16.86 9.66
C ALA A 27 1.60 -15.50 9.74
N MET A 28 2.91 -15.51 9.48
CA MET A 28 3.77 -14.33 9.38
C MET A 28 4.49 -14.34 8.03
N VAL A 29 4.25 -13.31 7.22
CA VAL A 29 4.75 -13.21 5.85
C VAL A 29 5.55 -11.91 5.69
N LYS A 30 6.83 -12.03 5.35
CA LYS A 30 7.76 -10.89 5.16
C LYS A 30 8.58 -10.97 3.87
N PRO A 31 7.96 -10.85 2.67
CA PRO A 31 8.68 -10.84 1.41
C PRO A 31 9.44 -9.53 1.22
N ALA A 32 10.63 -9.63 0.63
CA ALA A 32 11.43 -8.49 0.22
C ALA A 32 11.80 -8.62 -1.27
N VAL A 33 11.41 -7.63 -2.09
CA VAL A 33 11.75 -7.61 -3.51
C VAL A 33 12.46 -6.34 -3.90
N GLN A 34 13.58 -6.51 -4.60
CA GLN A 34 14.34 -5.41 -5.16
C GLN A 34 14.40 -5.61 -6.67
N ARG A 35 13.58 -4.87 -7.46
CA ARG A 35 13.77 -4.47 -8.88
C ARG A 35 12.51 -3.89 -9.56
N ALA A 36 12.68 -3.36 -10.78
CA ALA A 36 11.76 -2.46 -11.46
C ALA A 36 10.33 -2.97 -11.79
N MET A 37 10.10 -4.28 -11.96
CA MET A 37 8.77 -4.81 -12.34
C MET A 37 8.47 -6.11 -11.60
N ALA A 38 7.89 -5.99 -10.42
CA ALA A 38 7.43 -7.11 -9.61
C ALA A 38 5.92 -7.02 -9.39
N GLU A 39 5.29 -8.20 -9.41
CA GLU A 39 3.94 -8.42 -8.93
C GLU A 39 4.02 -9.32 -7.70
N GLN A 40 3.47 -8.89 -6.57
CA GLN A 40 3.54 -9.68 -5.34
C GLN A 40 2.22 -9.77 -4.61
N THR A 41 2.01 -10.92 -3.98
CA THR A 41 0.93 -11.15 -3.03
C THR A 41 1.48 -11.77 -1.75
N ALA A 42 1.25 -11.11 -0.61
CA ALA A 42 1.47 -11.65 0.73
C ALA A 42 0.14 -11.87 1.45
N GLN A 43 -0.08 -13.07 1.99
CA GLN A 43 -1.27 -13.39 2.75
C GLN A 43 -0.90 -14.05 4.08
N GLY A 44 -1.29 -13.42 5.19
CA GLY A 44 -1.10 -14.00 6.51
C GLY A 44 -1.77 -13.24 7.63
N ALA A 45 -1.67 -13.70 8.87
CA ALA A 45 -2.19 -12.92 9.99
C ALA A 45 -1.41 -11.60 10.16
N MET A 46 -0.10 -11.65 9.94
CA MET A 46 0.81 -10.51 9.81
C MET A 46 1.48 -10.57 8.42
N ALA A 47 1.25 -9.56 7.60
CA ALA A 47 1.85 -9.40 6.29
C ALA A 47 2.63 -8.08 6.24
N GLU A 48 3.95 -8.14 6.14
CA GLU A 48 4.83 -6.97 6.05
C GLU A 48 5.62 -7.08 4.77
N GLN A 49 5.51 -6.11 3.86
CA GLN A 49 6.19 -6.20 2.57
C GLN A 49 7.02 -4.96 2.30
N THR A 50 8.21 -5.19 1.75
CA THR A 50 9.04 -4.12 1.19
C THR A 50 9.35 -4.45 -0.25
N ALA A 51 9.01 -3.56 -1.17
CA ALA A 51 9.21 -3.83 -2.58
C ALA A 51 9.63 -2.63 -3.40
N GLN A 52 10.42 -2.91 -4.42
CA GLN A 52 10.43 -2.13 -5.65
C GLN A 52 9.62 -2.92 -6.67
N GLY A 53 8.65 -2.28 -7.32
CA GLY A 53 7.75 -3.00 -8.21
C GLY A 53 6.55 -2.18 -8.63
N VAL A 54 5.70 -2.80 -9.45
CA VAL A 54 4.54 -2.15 -10.04
C VAL A 54 3.30 -2.48 -9.22
N MET A 55 3.04 -3.75 -8.90
CA MET A 55 1.76 -4.15 -8.27
C MET A 55 1.95 -5.03 -7.04
N GLN A 56 1.44 -4.62 -5.89
CA GLN A 56 1.78 -5.24 -4.60
C GLN A 56 0.56 -5.43 -3.72
N VAL A 57 0.24 -6.65 -3.29
CA VAL A 57 -0.95 -6.92 -2.47
C VAL A 57 -0.57 -7.54 -1.13
N ALA A 58 -0.92 -6.87 -0.02
CA ALA A 58 -0.79 -7.40 1.34
C ALA A 58 -2.18 -7.64 1.93
N ARG A 59 -2.38 -8.85 2.48
CA ARG A 59 -3.61 -9.18 3.19
C ARG A 59 -3.32 -9.83 4.53
N GLY A 60 -3.89 -9.26 5.60
CA GLY A 60 -3.78 -9.85 6.93
C GLY A 60 -4.61 -9.19 8.00
N ALA A 61 -4.49 -9.62 9.24
CA ALA A 61 -5.08 -8.87 10.35
C ALA A 61 -4.29 -7.57 10.59
N MET A 62 -2.96 -7.66 10.49
CA MET A 62 -2.03 -6.55 10.38
C MET A 62 -1.35 -6.65 9.01
N ALA A 63 -1.45 -5.60 8.22
CA ALA A 63 -0.86 -5.53 6.89
C ALA A 63 -0.10 -4.20 6.74
N GLU A 64 1.19 -4.32 6.47
CA GLU A 64 2.14 -3.21 6.35
C GLU A 64 2.84 -3.33 4.99
N GLN A 65 2.93 -2.23 4.24
CA GLN A 65 3.61 -2.21 2.95
C GLN A 65 4.43 -0.93 2.74
N GLU A 66 5.66 -1.11 2.26
CA GLU A 66 6.49 -0.04 1.73
C GLU A 66 6.84 -0.34 0.28
N VAL A 67 6.48 0.56 -0.64
CA VAL A 67 6.70 0.36 -2.07
C VAL A 67 7.35 1.58 -2.72
N GLN A 68 8.39 1.33 -3.53
CA GLN A 68 9.10 2.37 -4.26
C GLN A 68 9.22 2.02 -5.75
N GLY A 69 8.99 2.98 -6.66
CA GLY A 69 9.06 2.68 -8.08
C GLY A 69 8.78 3.88 -8.99
N VAL A 70 8.79 3.65 -10.30
CA VAL A 70 8.31 4.68 -11.25
C VAL A 70 6.79 4.70 -11.25
N MET A 71 6.17 3.53 -11.28
CA MET A 71 4.74 3.28 -11.18
C MET A 71 4.53 2.30 -10.04
N VAL A 72 3.64 2.63 -9.11
CA VAL A 72 3.34 1.81 -7.93
C VAL A 72 1.82 1.73 -7.73
N GLU A 73 1.32 0.50 -7.69
CA GLU A 73 -0.08 0.08 -7.46
C GLU A 73 -0.25 -0.89 -6.27
N PRO A 74 0.18 -0.53 -5.05
CA PRO A 74 -0.12 -1.29 -3.84
C PRO A 74 -1.60 -1.33 -3.42
N ALA A 75 -1.96 -2.46 -2.81
CA ALA A 75 -3.23 -2.69 -2.16
C ALA A 75 -3.04 -3.40 -0.82
N VAL A 76 -3.52 -2.79 0.25
CA VAL A 76 -3.42 -3.31 1.61
C VAL A 76 -4.80 -3.57 2.20
N GLN A 77 -5.02 -4.79 2.70
CA GLN A 77 -6.26 -5.15 3.39
C GLN A 77 -5.97 -5.78 4.75
N GLY A 78 -6.47 -5.15 5.82
CA GLY A 78 -6.40 -5.74 7.15
C GLY A 78 -7.17 -4.99 8.23
N ALA A 79 -7.23 -5.52 9.46
CA ALA A 79 -7.85 -4.77 10.55
C ALA A 79 -7.04 -3.49 10.85
N MET A 80 -5.71 -3.61 10.80
CA MET A 80 -4.74 -2.51 10.71
C MET A 80 -4.07 -2.58 9.35
N ALA A 81 -4.15 -1.50 8.58
CA ALA A 81 -3.55 -1.36 7.27
C ALA A 81 -2.65 -0.12 7.24
N GLU A 82 -1.36 -0.32 7.09
CA GLU A 82 -0.36 0.75 6.99
C GLU A 82 0.34 0.65 5.63
N GLN A 83 0.50 1.78 4.95
CA GLN A 83 1.17 1.80 3.65
C GLN A 83 1.96 3.09 3.44
N ALA A 84 3.17 2.92 2.91
CA ALA A 84 3.97 4.00 2.36
C ALA A 84 4.31 3.70 0.90
N ALA A 85 4.05 4.67 0.01
CA ALA A 85 4.39 4.55 -1.40
C ALA A 85 5.15 5.77 -1.92
N GLN A 86 6.23 5.53 -2.66
CA GLN A 86 7.00 6.58 -3.32
C GLN A 86 7.19 6.25 -4.80
N GLY A 87 6.74 7.13 -5.70
CA GLY A 87 6.98 6.95 -7.12
C GLY A 87 6.60 8.13 -8.00
N VAL A 88 6.77 8.01 -9.31
CA VAL A 88 6.32 9.08 -10.23
C VAL A 88 4.80 9.06 -10.33
N MET A 89 4.23 7.86 -10.47
CA MET A 89 2.79 7.59 -10.49
C MET A 89 2.47 6.60 -9.37
N ALA A 90 1.53 6.95 -8.50
CA ALA A 90 1.11 6.13 -7.38
C ALA A 90 -0.41 6.02 -7.32
N GLU A 91 -0.94 4.81 -7.50
CA GLU A 91 -2.36 4.49 -7.34
C GLU A 91 -2.48 3.51 -6.17
N GLN A 92 -3.34 3.78 -5.19
CA GLN A 92 -3.31 3.01 -3.95
C GLN A 92 -4.68 2.76 -3.36
N VAL A 93 -4.82 1.59 -2.73
CA VAL A 93 -6.02 1.24 -1.98
C VAL A 93 -5.66 0.60 -0.66
N ALA A 94 -6.15 1.19 0.43
CA ALA A 94 -6.07 0.59 1.76
C ALA A 94 -7.43 0.47 2.42
N GLN A 95 -7.69 -0.70 2.99
CA GLN A 95 -8.95 -1.04 3.63
C GLN A 95 -8.73 -1.71 4.98
N GLY A 96 -9.38 -1.17 6.02
CA GLY A 96 -9.29 -1.72 7.35
C GLY A 96 -10.19 -1.09 8.40
N ALA A 97 -9.98 -1.43 9.67
CA ALA A 97 -10.61 -0.71 10.77
C ALA A 97 -9.81 0.56 11.09
N MET A 98 -8.49 0.45 11.09
CA MET A 98 -7.52 1.55 11.16
C MET A 98 -6.68 1.53 9.88
N VAL A 99 -6.62 2.67 9.21
CA VAL A 99 -5.88 2.85 7.95
C VAL A 99 -4.95 4.04 8.08
N GLU A 100 -3.66 3.84 7.81
CA GLU A 100 -2.64 4.88 7.75
C GLU A 100 -1.96 4.82 6.37
N GLN A 101 -1.91 5.94 5.65
CA GLN A 101 -1.31 6.01 4.32
C GLN A 101 -0.39 7.22 4.19
N ALA A 102 0.77 7.02 3.59
CA ALA A 102 1.67 8.09 3.18
C ALA A 102 2.11 7.90 1.72
N VAL A 103 1.85 8.88 0.87
CA VAL A 103 2.22 8.82 -0.55
C VAL A 103 2.95 10.06 -1.03
N GLN A 104 4.04 9.82 -1.75
CA GLN A 104 4.78 10.85 -2.44
C GLN A 104 4.96 10.51 -3.92
N GLY A 105 4.48 11.38 -4.81
CA GLY A 105 4.71 11.21 -6.24
C GLY A 105 4.31 12.38 -7.11
N ALA A 106 4.61 12.35 -8.41
CA ALA A 106 4.19 13.43 -9.29
C ALA A 106 2.67 13.39 -9.52
N MET A 107 2.12 12.18 -9.70
CA MET A 107 0.69 11.88 -9.76
C MET A 107 0.36 10.87 -8.68
N ALA A 108 -0.61 11.18 -7.81
CA ALA A 108 -1.02 10.32 -6.71
C ALA A 108 -2.55 10.23 -6.62
N GLU A 109 -3.10 9.03 -6.81
CA GLU A 109 -4.52 8.71 -6.63
C GLU A 109 -4.66 7.70 -5.48
N GLN A 110 -5.49 7.99 -4.50
CA GLN A 110 -5.48 7.27 -3.23
C GLN A 110 -6.88 6.96 -2.74
N VAL A 111 -7.08 5.75 -2.21
CA VAL A 111 -8.34 5.39 -1.53
C VAL A 111 -8.03 4.78 -0.16
N ALA A 112 -8.47 5.43 0.92
CA ALA A 112 -8.50 4.84 2.26
C ALA A 112 -9.94 4.63 2.73
N ARG A 113 -10.22 3.43 3.25
CA ARG A 113 -11.50 3.10 3.88
C ARG A 113 -11.30 2.42 5.22
N GLY A 114 -11.74 3.06 6.30
CA GLY A 114 -11.77 2.45 7.61
C GLY A 114 -12.55 3.22 8.66
N ALA A 115 -12.69 2.68 9.86
CA ALA A 115 -13.36 3.41 10.93
C ALA A 115 -12.54 4.65 11.34
N MET A 116 -11.22 4.51 11.38
CA MET A 116 -10.23 5.57 11.50
C MET A 116 -9.35 5.54 10.24
N ALA A 117 -9.18 6.70 9.60
CA ALA A 117 -8.35 6.82 8.40
C ALA A 117 -7.46 8.06 8.49
N GLU A 118 -6.15 7.86 8.41
CA GLU A 118 -5.13 8.90 8.36
C GLU A 118 -4.43 8.83 7.00
N GLN A 119 -4.34 9.96 6.30
CA GLN A 119 -3.71 10.04 4.99
C GLN A 119 -2.83 11.27 4.83
N GLU A 120 -1.61 11.05 4.34
CA GLU A 120 -0.74 12.10 3.83
C GLU A 120 -0.41 11.85 2.36
N VAL A 121 -0.66 12.84 1.50
CA VAL A 121 -0.39 12.74 0.05
C VAL A 121 0.32 13.99 -0.44
N GLN A 122 1.42 13.81 -1.16
CA GLN A 122 2.19 14.90 -1.75
C GLN A 122 2.48 14.66 -3.23
N GLY A 123 2.19 15.65 -4.06
CA GLY A 123 2.49 15.58 -5.49
C GLY A 123 2.16 16.80 -6.32
N ALA A 124 2.34 16.69 -7.64
CA ALA A 124 1.94 17.74 -8.57
C ALA A 124 0.42 17.67 -8.85
N MET A 125 -0.11 16.44 -8.97
CA MET A 125 -1.52 16.10 -9.12
C MET A 125 -1.88 15.06 -8.05
N VAL A 126 -2.88 15.38 -7.23
CA VAL A 126 -3.23 14.61 -6.03
C VAL A 126 -4.74 14.42 -5.95
N GLU A 127 -5.20 13.16 -5.93
CA GLU A 127 -6.61 12.77 -5.92
C GLU A 127 -6.91 11.76 -4.80
N PRO A 128 -7.02 12.20 -3.52
CA PRO A 128 -7.31 11.30 -2.42
C PRO A 128 -8.81 11.20 -2.12
N ALA A 129 -9.27 9.97 -1.91
CA ALA A 129 -10.60 9.62 -1.44
C ALA A 129 -10.50 8.90 -0.09
N VAL A 130 -11.09 9.48 0.95
CA VAL A 130 -11.04 8.94 2.31
C VAL A 130 -12.43 8.78 2.88
N GLN A 131 -12.71 7.57 3.39
CA GLN A 131 -13.97 7.24 4.03
C GLN A 131 -13.74 6.66 5.43
N GLY A 132 -14.35 7.27 6.44
CA GLY A 132 -14.32 6.74 7.80
C GLY A 132 -15.16 7.48 8.81
N ALA A 133 -15.25 6.96 10.04
CA ALA A 133 -15.93 7.68 11.12
C ALA A 133 -15.08 8.87 11.59
N MET A 134 -13.77 8.66 11.70
CA MET A 134 -12.75 9.67 12.01
C MET A 134 -11.75 9.71 10.86
N VAL A 135 -11.51 10.89 10.31
CA VAL A 135 -10.59 11.12 9.19
C VAL A 135 -9.61 12.23 9.54
N GLU A 136 -8.33 11.98 9.32
CA GLU A 136 -7.26 12.99 9.28
C GLU A 136 -6.62 12.93 7.88
N GLN A 137 -6.61 14.04 7.15
CA GLN A 137 -6.07 14.07 5.79
C GLN A 137 -5.21 15.30 5.54
N VAL A 138 -4.01 15.11 5.02
CA VAL A 138 -3.18 16.17 4.47
C VAL A 138 -2.87 15.86 3.01
N ALA A 139 -3.28 16.73 2.10
CA ALA A 139 -2.94 16.62 0.68
C ALA A 139 -2.31 17.90 0.13
N ARG A 140 -1.12 17.77 -0.46
CA ARG A 140 -0.29 18.89 -0.93
C ARG A 140 0.05 18.75 -2.40
N GLY A 141 -0.45 19.68 -3.21
CA GLY A 141 -0.08 19.83 -4.61
C GLY A 141 -0.68 21.08 -5.26
N PRO A 142 -0.13 21.55 -6.39
CA PRO A 142 -0.72 22.63 -7.17
C PRO A 142 -2.05 22.22 -7.84
N MET A 143 -2.28 20.92 -8.05
CA MET A 143 -3.56 20.36 -8.52
C MET A 143 -4.03 19.31 -7.52
N THR A 144 -5.14 19.56 -6.84
CA THR A 144 -5.65 18.68 -5.79
C THR A 144 -7.17 18.60 -5.84
N GLU A 145 -7.70 17.39 -5.91
CA GLU A 145 -9.14 17.09 -5.90
C GLU A 145 -9.40 16.03 -4.82
N GLN A 146 -10.18 16.37 -3.79
CA GLN A 146 -10.32 15.51 -2.60
C GLN A 146 -11.77 15.10 -2.40
N GLU A 147 -11.97 13.83 -2.06
CA GLU A 147 -13.25 13.30 -1.60
C GLU A 147 -13.12 12.79 -0.17
N VAL A 148 -13.69 13.50 0.81
CA VAL A 148 -13.63 13.09 2.21
C VAL A 148 -15.03 12.86 2.78
N GLN A 149 -15.28 11.66 3.26
CA GLN A 149 -16.53 11.29 3.93
C GLN A 149 -16.25 10.78 5.35
N GLY A 150 -16.67 11.56 6.34
CA GLY A 150 -16.68 11.10 7.72
C GLY A 150 -17.52 11.90 8.69
N ALA A 151 -17.74 11.34 9.88
CA ALA A 151 -18.48 12.00 10.95
C ALA A 151 -17.62 13.07 11.65
N MET A 152 -16.31 12.84 11.71
CA MET A 152 -15.28 13.76 12.21
C MET A 152 -14.14 13.82 11.19
N VAL A 153 -13.79 15.01 10.73
CA VAL A 153 -12.79 15.24 9.68
C VAL A 153 -11.85 16.36 10.09
N GLU A 154 -10.55 16.09 10.05
CA GLU A 154 -9.44 17.03 10.20
C GLU A 154 -8.64 17.10 8.89
N GLN A 155 -8.31 18.33 8.43
CA GLN A 155 -7.62 18.60 7.17
C GLN A 155 -6.59 19.72 7.29
#